data_AF-A0A444U7B1-F1
#
_entry.id   AF-A0A444U7B1-F1
#
_cell.length_a   1.000
_cell.length_b   1.000
_cell.length_c   1.000
_cell.angle_alpha   90.00
_cell.angle_beta   90.00
_cell.angle_gamma   90.00
#
_symmetry.space_group_name_H-M   'P 1'
#
loop_
_entity.id
_entity.type
_entity.pdbx_description
1 polymer ?
#
loop_
_entity_poly.entity_id
_entity_poly.type
_entity_poly.pdbx_seq_one_letter_code
_entity_poly.pdbx_strand_id
1 'polypeptide(L)'
;QGDICDSYFVKLLFETEKIDIVLHFAAQTHVDNSFWCSSEFTKVNVYGTHVLVKAAHEAAVEKFIHVSTDEVYGDSIEEEFDESSPHRPTNPYAASKAAAECIVLSYWEKYKVIPRFISLLQHNRKCCIHGSGLQVRNFLYAADVTEAFLTVLEKGAPGEIYNMGTKFELSVLQLARELIQLIKKIASDSEAEQWLDYVIDRPYNDLRYPMNSEKLQRLGWRPKVSWKEGIGRTRNFAGYNYGECKCGWTGPNCEQRKPPVVRKNIHSLTPVELEEFLDAFDRAKNTTHPDFVVATQQCCLLIML
;
A
#
# COMPACT_ATOMS: atom_id res chain seq x y z
N GLN A 1 -23.53 -13.69 17.59
CA GLN A 1 -22.45 -14.01 18.56
C GLN A 1 -21.32 -14.66 17.77
N GLY A 2 -20.08 -14.17 17.91
CA GLY A 2 -18.94 -14.68 17.14
C GLY A 2 -17.62 -14.10 17.68
N ASP A 3 -16.50 -14.65 17.21
CA ASP A 3 -15.13 -14.25 17.59
C ASP A 3 -14.45 -13.54 16.42
N ILE A 4 -13.81 -12.40 16.66
CA ILE A 4 -13.04 -11.66 15.65
C ILE A 4 -11.81 -12.43 15.16
N CYS A 5 -11.37 -13.46 15.89
CA CYS A 5 -10.30 -14.36 15.46
C CYS A 5 -10.78 -15.41 14.45
N ASP A 6 -12.09 -15.63 14.32
CA ASP A 6 -12.63 -16.54 13.31
C ASP A 6 -12.71 -15.85 11.95
N SER A 7 -11.64 -15.99 11.18
CA SER A 7 -11.52 -15.39 9.86
C SER A 7 -12.60 -15.82 8.86
N TYR A 8 -13.16 -17.02 9.00
CA TYR A 8 -14.22 -17.50 8.12
C TYR A 8 -15.54 -16.81 8.47
N PHE A 9 -15.89 -16.78 9.77
CA PHE A 9 -17.07 -16.09 10.24
C PHE A 9 -17.05 -14.60 9.93
N VAL A 10 -15.93 -13.92 10.24
CA VAL A 10 -15.78 -12.48 9.97
C VAL A 10 -15.91 -12.20 8.48
N LYS A 11 -15.24 -12.97 7.62
CA LYS A 11 -15.36 -12.79 6.16
C LYS A 11 -16.79 -12.97 5.68
N LEU A 12 -17.45 -14.05 6.11
CA LEU A 12 -18.84 -14.32 5.75
C LEU A 12 -19.76 -13.17 6.21
N LEU A 13 -19.52 -12.62 7.39
CA LEU A 13 -20.29 -11.49 7.92
C LEU A 13 -20.19 -10.25 7.00
N PHE A 14 -18.98 -9.86 6.57
CA PHE A 14 -18.82 -8.73 5.65
C PHE A 14 -19.34 -9.00 4.22
N GLU A 15 -19.35 -10.26 3.77
CA GLU A 15 -19.91 -10.63 2.46
C GLU A 15 -21.44 -10.66 2.45
N THR A 16 -22.05 -11.00 3.58
CA THR A 16 -23.52 -11.17 3.71
C THR A 16 -24.21 -9.92 4.21
N GLU A 17 -23.60 -9.23 5.17
CA GLU A 17 -24.10 -7.99 5.74
C GLU A 17 -23.40 -6.81 5.04
N LYS A 18 -24.18 -5.91 4.45
CA LYS A 18 -23.66 -4.69 3.81
C LYS A 18 -23.21 -3.70 4.89
N ILE A 19 -21.99 -3.87 5.39
CA ILE A 19 -21.43 -3.05 6.47
C ILE A 19 -20.71 -1.84 5.89
N ASP A 20 -21.23 -0.64 6.17
CA ASP A 20 -20.61 0.62 5.75
C ASP A 20 -19.61 1.17 6.79
N ILE A 21 -19.84 0.88 8.08
CA ILE A 21 -19.06 1.41 9.21
C ILE A 21 -18.74 0.30 10.21
N VAL A 22 -17.48 0.23 10.62
CA VAL A 22 -17.01 -0.67 11.69
C VAL A 22 -16.53 0.15 12.89
N LEU A 23 -17.09 -0.16 14.06
CA LEU A 23 -16.65 0.35 15.36
C LEU A 23 -16.00 -0.80 16.15
N HIS A 24 -14.66 -0.85 16.18
CA HIS A 24 -13.93 -1.98 16.75
C HIS A 24 -13.49 -1.71 18.20
N PHE A 25 -14.27 -2.26 19.14
CA PHE A 25 -14.00 -2.24 20.58
C PHE A 25 -13.47 -3.57 21.14
N ALA A 26 -13.53 -4.66 20.37
CA ALA A 26 -13.28 -6.00 20.90
C ALA A 26 -11.79 -6.21 21.21
N ALA A 27 -11.47 -6.42 22.49
CA ALA A 27 -10.11 -6.61 22.99
C ALA A 27 -10.11 -7.36 24.33
N GLN A 28 -9.00 -8.00 24.65
CA GLN A 28 -8.61 -8.31 26.03
C GLN A 28 -8.02 -7.05 26.66
N THR A 29 -8.51 -6.66 27.85
CA THR A 29 -8.27 -5.33 28.42
C THR A 29 -7.60 -5.31 29.80
N HIS A 30 -7.53 -6.45 30.50
CA HIS A 30 -6.99 -6.47 31.87
C HIS A 30 -5.46 -6.53 31.91
N VAL A 31 -4.81 -5.42 32.25
CA VAL A 31 -3.34 -5.29 32.33
C VAL A 31 -2.70 -6.41 33.16
N ASP A 32 -3.20 -6.70 34.36
CA ASP A 32 -2.63 -7.74 35.23
C ASP A 32 -2.62 -9.12 34.59
N ASN A 33 -3.73 -9.48 33.93
CA ASN A 33 -3.86 -10.76 33.24
C ASN A 33 -2.91 -10.88 32.05
N SER A 34 -2.51 -9.74 31.46
CA SER A 34 -1.61 -9.73 30.32
C SER A 34 -0.20 -10.23 30.65
N PHE A 35 0.25 -10.12 31.91
CA PHE A 35 1.54 -10.68 32.33
C PHE A 35 1.56 -12.21 32.36
N TRP A 36 0.42 -12.82 32.67
CA TRP A 36 0.29 -14.28 32.78
C TRP A 36 -0.17 -14.93 31.48
N CYS A 37 -1.01 -14.24 30.71
CA CYS A 37 -1.68 -14.76 29.51
C CYS A 37 -1.44 -13.87 28.27
N SER A 38 -0.22 -13.33 28.10
CA SER A 38 0.14 -12.40 27.01
C SER A 38 -0.15 -12.92 25.60
N SER A 39 -0.13 -14.24 25.40
CA SER A 39 -0.48 -14.88 24.12
C SER A 39 -1.92 -14.63 23.71
N GLU A 40 -2.86 -14.64 24.66
CA GLU A 40 -4.28 -14.39 24.39
C GLU A 40 -4.53 -12.92 24.04
N PHE A 41 -3.80 -12.00 24.67
CA PHE A 41 -3.84 -10.57 24.31
C PHE A 41 -3.34 -10.37 22.88
N THR A 42 -2.23 -11.02 22.51
CA THR A 42 -1.72 -10.96 21.13
C THR A 42 -2.73 -11.56 20.15
N LYS A 43 -3.31 -12.71 20.47
CA LYS A 43 -4.29 -13.38 19.62
C LYS A 43 -5.53 -12.52 19.38
N VAL A 44 -6.13 -11.98 20.43
CA VAL A 44 -7.37 -11.20 20.29
C VAL A 44 -7.08 -9.79 19.78
N ASN A 45 -6.17 -9.05 20.42
CA ASN A 45 -5.97 -7.64 20.13
C ASN A 45 -5.23 -7.42 18.82
N VAL A 46 -4.24 -8.27 18.50
CA VAL A 46 -3.42 -8.11 17.29
C VAL A 46 -3.98 -8.94 16.14
N TYR A 47 -4.07 -10.26 16.32
CA TYR A 47 -4.54 -11.14 15.24
C TYR A 47 -6.03 -10.95 14.93
N GLY A 48 -6.90 -10.84 15.95
CA GLY A 48 -8.32 -10.53 15.75
C GLY A 48 -8.54 -9.19 15.04
N THR A 49 -7.80 -8.14 15.41
CA THR A 49 -7.84 -6.85 14.70
C THR A 49 -7.36 -6.98 13.25
N HIS A 50 -6.32 -7.77 13.00
CA HIS A 50 -5.84 -8.03 11.63
C HIS A 50 -6.91 -8.72 10.78
N VAL A 51 -7.55 -9.77 11.30
CA VAL A 51 -8.65 -10.46 10.62
C VAL A 51 -9.76 -9.48 10.27
N LEU A 52 -10.16 -8.64 11.23
CA LEU A 52 -11.26 -7.69 11.07
C LEU A 52 -10.92 -6.58 10.06
N VAL A 53 -9.75 -5.95 10.17
CA VAL A 53 -9.36 -4.85 9.26
C VAL A 53 -9.15 -5.35 7.84
N LYS A 54 -8.63 -6.57 7.66
CA LYS A 54 -8.49 -7.20 6.35
C LYS A 54 -9.86 -7.42 5.71
N ALA A 55 -10.81 -8.01 6.43
CA ALA A 55 -12.15 -8.25 5.93
C ALA A 55 -12.88 -6.93 5.60
N ALA A 56 -12.81 -5.94 6.50
CA ALA A 56 -13.36 -4.61 6.27
C ALA A 56 -12.76 -3.92 5.05
N HIS A 57 -11.45 -4.07 4.84
CA HIS A 57 -10.76 -3.54 3.67
C HIS A 57 -11.19 -4.23 2.37
N GLU A 58 -11.29 -5.56 2.37
CA GLU A 58 -11.76 -6.35 1.21
C GLU A 58 -13.21 -6.03 0.85
N ALA A 59 -14.04 -5.73 1.85
CA ALA A 59 -15.44 -5.32 1.67
C ALA A 59 -15.62 -3.83 1.34
N ALA A 60 -14.53 -3.06 1.25
CA ALA A 60 -14.55 -1.62 0.97
C ALA A 60 -15.44 -0.81 1.94
N VAL A 61 -15.40 -1.16 3.23
CA VAL A 61 -16.05 -0.42 4.33
C VAL A 61 -15.64 1.06 4.27
N GLU A 62 -16.60 1.97 4.37
CA GLU A 62 -16.38 3.41 4.25
C GLU A 62 -15.55 3.95 5.42
N LYS A 63 -15.83 3.46 6.64
CA LYS A 63 -15.20 3.96 7.87
C LYS A 63 -14.89 2.85 8.86
N PHE A 64 -13.63 2.77 9.27
CA PHE A 64 -13.16 1.85 10.31
C PHE A 64 -12.63 2.65 11.50
N ILE A 65 -13.31 2.60 12.63
CA ILE A 65 -12.90 3.27 13.87
C ILE A 65 -12.33 2.20 14.80
N HIS A 66 -11.04 2.29 15.09
CA HIS A 66 -10.36 1.45 16.05
C HIS A 66 -10.28 2.15 17.40
N VAL A 67 -10.71 1.47 18.46
CA VAL A 67 -10.62 2.00 19.82
C VAL A 67 -9.35 1.47 20.46
N SER A 68 -8.44 2.37 20.83
CA SER A 68 -7.17 2.04 21.48
C SER A 68 -7.13 2.53 22.94
N THR A 69 -5.93 2.76 23.49
CA THR A 69 -5.68 3.18 24.87
C THR A 69 -4.52 4.17 24.90
N ASP A 70 -4.51 5.06 25.88
CA ASP A 70 -3.40 5.98 26.16
C ASP A 70 -2.12 5.26 26.65
N GLU A 71 -2.24 4.09 27.30
CA GLU A 71 -1.10 3.27 27.74
C GLU A 71 -0.11 2.91 26.62
N VAL A 72 -0.50 3.05 25.35
CA VAL A 72 0.41 2.85 24.22
C VAL A 72 1.57 3.85 24.21
N TYR A 73 1.39 5.05 24.78
CA TYR A 73 2.41 6.09 24.87
C TYR A 73 3.41 5.87 26.02
N GLY A 74 3.08 4.99 26.97
CA GLY A 74 3.88 4.75 28.17
C GLY A 74 3.51 5.65 29.34
N ASP A 75 4.43 5.81 30.29
CA ASP A 75 4.24 6.61 31.50
C ASP A 75 4.98 7.95 31.41
N SER A 76 4.41 9.00 32.01
CA SER A 76 5.00 10.34 32.07
C SER A 76 4.41 11.14 33.24
N ILE A 77 5.27 11.86 33.96
CA ILE A 77 4.88 12.75 35.07
C ILE A 77 4.85 14.22 34.61
N GLU A 78 5.70 14.60 33.65
CA GLU A 78 5.89 16.00 33.24
C GLU A 78 5.39 16.28 31.81
N GLU A 79 5.39 15.29 30.94
CA GLU A 79 4.97 15.41 29.53
C GLU A 79 3.51 14.96 29.39
N GLU A 80 2.67 15.80 28.79
CA GLU A 80 1.34 15.38 28.29
C GLU A 80 1.49 14.69 26.93
N PHE A 81 0.69 13.65 26.68
CA PHE A 81 0.71 12.94 25.41
C PHE A 81 -0.31 13.51 24.43
N ASP A 82 0.08 13.56 23.16
CA ASP A 82 -0.77 13.89 22.01
C ASP A 82 -0.67 12.79 20.93
N GLU A 83 -1.42 12.91 19.83
CA GLU A 83 -1.43 11.90 18.77
C GLU A 83 -0.09 11.76 18.03
N SER A 84 0.86 12.67 18.24
CA SER A 84 2.21 12.62 17.67
C SER A 84 3.22 11.93 18.59
N SER A 85 2.82 11.65 19.83
CA SER A 85 3.68 11.05 20.86
C SER A 85 4.10 9.62 20.46
N PRO A 86 5.35 9.21 20.73
CA PRO A 86 5.84 7.91 20.34
C PRO A 86 5.21 6.78 21.18
N HIS A 87 4.91 5.65 20.55
CA HIS A 87 4.50 4.45 21.27
C HIS A 87 5.65 3.90 22.14
N ARG A 88 5.44 3.84 23.46
CA ARG A 88 6.39 3.29 24.46
C ARG A 88 5.66 2.39 25.47
N PRO A 89 4.96 1.34 25.02
CA PRO A 89 4.16 0.50 25.92
C PRO A 89 5.03 -0.18 26.97
N THR A 90 4.57 -0.16 28.23
CA THR A 90 5.30 -0.70 29.39
C THR A 90 4.81 -2.06 29.88
N ASN A 91 3.72 -2.58 29.29
CA ASN A 91 3.11 -3.86 29.66
C ASN A 91 2.59 -4.63 28.43
N PRO A 92 2.36 -5.96 28.52
CA PRO A 92 1.93 -6.78 27.37
C PRO A 92 0.57 -6.36 26.77
N TYR A 93 -0.37 -5.87 27.58
CA TYR A 93 -1.63 -5.33 27.08
C TYR A 93 -1.41 -4.10 26.19
N ALA A 94 -0.70 -3.08 26.71
CA ALA A 94 -0.37 -1.87 25.97
C ALA A 94 0.41 -2.17 24.68
N ALA A 95 1.36 -3.12 24.74
CA ALA A 95 2.11 -3.57 23.58
C ALA A 95 1.20 -4.19 22.51
N SER A 96 0.20 -4.98 22.91
CA SER A 96 -0.78 -5.55 21.99
C SER A 96 -1.69 -4.49 21.35
N LYS A 97 -2.04 -3.43 22.09
CA LYS A 97 -2.84 -2.30 21.57
C LYS A 97 -2.05 -1.45 20.58
N ALA A 98 -0.80 -1.12 20.90
CA ALA A 98 0.11 -0.43 20.00
C ALA A 98 0.35 -1.23 18.70
N ALA A 99 0.50 -2.55 18.80
CA ALA A 99 0.62 -3.42 17.62
C ALA A 99 -0.66 -3.42 16.77
N ALA A 100 -1.84 -3.42 17.40
CA ALA A 100 -3.12 -3.33 16.70
C ALA A 100 -3.28 -2.00 15.94
N GLU A 101 -2.89 -0.87 16.55
CA GLU A 101 -2.86 0.44 15.89
C GLU A 101 -1.97 0.42 14.64
N CYS A 102 -0.74 -0.08 14.76
CA CYS A 102 0.17 -0.20 13.64
C CYS A 102 -0.44 -1.01 12.47
N ILE A 103 -1.15 -2.10 12.79
CA ILE A 103 -1.86 -2.90 11.79
C ILE A 103 -2.96 -2.08 11.14
N VAL A 104 -3.87 -1.47 11.91
CA VAL A 104 -4.97 -0.67 11.36
C VAL A 104 -4.45 0.47 10.49
N LEU A 105 -3.45 1.20 10.98
CA LEU A 105 -2.80 2.28 10.25
C LEU A 105 -2.16 1.76 8.97
N SER A 106 -1.53 0.57 8.94
CA SER A 106 -0.94 0.04 7.70
C SER A 106 -1.94 -0.20 6.56
N TYR A 107 -3.22 -0.45 6.89
CA TYR A 107 -4.28 -0.62 5.90
C TYR A 107 -4.85 0.73 5.41
N TRP A 108 -4.67 1.81 6.19
CA TRP A 108 -5.21 3.15 5.89
C TRP A 108 -4.16 4.17 5.43
N GLU A 109 -2.91 4.05 5.91
CA GLU A 109 -1.68 4.69 5.41
C GLU A 109 -1.26 4.05 4.08
N LYS A 110 -2.20 3.96 3.13
CA LYS A 110 -2.00 3.47 1.77
C LYS A 110 -1.52 4.57 0.85
N TYR A 111 -0.43 5.21 1.23
CA TYR A 111 0.27 6.03 0.27
C TYR A 111 1.76 5.69 0.24
N LYS A 112 2.16 5.02 -0.85
CA LYS A 112 3.54 5.07 -1.33
C LYS A 112 3.98 6.54 -1.36
N VAL A 113 5.28 6.79 -1.25
CA VAL A 113 5.83 8.15 -1.10
C VAL A 113 5.26 9.18 -2.10
N ILE A 114 5.04 8.78 -3.36
CA ILE A 114 4.46 9.62 -4.40
C ILE A 114 3.02 10.04 -4.10
N PRO A 115 2.02 9.12 -4.02
CA PRO A 115 0.66 9.53 -3.74
C PRO A 115 0.48 10.18 -2.36
N ARG A 116 1.38 9.93 -1.38
CA ARG A 116 1.34 10.57 -0.06
C ARG A 116 1.65 12.04 -0.19
N PHE A 117 2.76 12.36 -0.86
CA PHE A 117 3.18 13.74 -1.10
C PHE A 117 2.17 14.48 -1.97
N ILE A 118 1.64 13.86 -3.02
CA ILE A 118 0.59 14.46 -3.85
C ILE A 118 -0.63 14.83 -2.99
N SER A 119 -1.13 13.89 -2.18
CA SER A 119 -2.27 14.11 -1.30
C SER A 119 -2.01 15.21 -0.28
N LEU A 120 -0.85 15.20 0.41
CA LEU A 120 -0.49 16.24 1.37
C LEU A 120 -0.45 17.62 0.72
N LEU A 121 0.20 17.74 -0.44
CA LEU A 121 0.33 19.02 -1.14
C LEU A 121 -1.02 19.52 -1.64
N GLN A 122 -1.89 18.65 -2.16
CA GLN A 122 -3.26 19.04 -2.56
C GLN A 122 -4.10 19.56 -1.38
N HIS A 123 -3.89 19.02 -0.19
CA HIS A 123 -4.56 19.45 1.05
C HIS A 123 -3.80 20.54 1.83
N ASN A 124 -2.87 21.24 1.18
CA ASN A 124 -2.06 22.30 1.79
C ASN A 124 -1.30 21.85 3.06
N ARG A 125 -0.85 20.60 3.10
CA ARG A 125 0.03 20.07 4.13
C ARG A 125 1.45 19.85 3.61
N LYS A 126 2.42 19.82 4.53
CA LYS A 126 3.84 19.61 4.22
C LYS A 126 4.13 18.13 3.95
N CYS A 127 5.14 17.86 3.13
CA CYS A 127 5.67 16.53 2.89
C CYS A 127 6.60 16.13 4.04
N CYS A 128 6.27 15.05 4.75
CA CYS A 128 7.12 14.52 5.81
C CYS A 128 8.32 13.75 5.23
N ILE A 129 9.53 14.19 5.54
CA ILE A 129 10.81 13.61 5.13
C ILE A 129 11.42 12.86 6.32
N HIS A 130 11.57 11.55 6.19
CA HIS A 130 12.25 10.75 7.21
C HIS A 130 13.76 10.97 7.13
N GLY A 131 14.37 11.30 8.27
CA GLY A 131 15.81 11.53 8.37
C GLY A 131 16.28 12.65 7.45
N SER A 132 17.35 12.40 6.69
CA SER A 132 17.89 13.39 5.74
C SER A 132 17.18 13.42 4.39
N GLY A 133 16.28 12.47 4.10
CA GLY A 133 15.64 12.35 2.79
C GLY A 133 16.59 11.88 1.66
N LEU A 134 17.83 11.51 1.98
CA LEU A 134 18.86 11.09 1.03
C LEU A 134 18.68 9.66 0.51
N GLN A 135 17.74 8.90 1.06
CA GLN A 135 17.41 7.56 0.59
C GLN A 135 16.92 7.60 -0.85
N VAL A 136 17.58 6.80 -1.70
CA VAL A 136 17.41 6.76 -3.14
C VAL A 136 16.55 5.57 -3.54
N ARG A 137 15.61 5.79 -4.46
CA ARG A 137 14.75 4.73 -4.99
C ARG A 137 14.75 4.76 -6.52
N ASN A 138 14.55 3.58 -7.12
CA ASN A 138 14.23 3.45 -8.53
C ASN A 138 12.72 3.59 -8.71
N PHE A 139 12.34 4.33 -9.75
CA PHE A 139 10.95 4.59 -10.08
C PHE A 139 10.63 4.02 -11.47
N LEU A 140 9.50 3.35 -11.57
CA LEU A 140 9.01 2.74 -12.81
C LEU A 140 7.51 2.98 -12.91
N TYR A 141 7.02 3.26 -14.12
CA TYR A 141 5.61 3.52 -14.33
C TYR A 141 4.78 2.24 -14.32
N ALA A 142 3.56 2.28 -13.77
CA ALA A 142 2.73 1.08 -13.63
C ALA A 142 2.42 0.39 -14.98
N ALA A 143 2.21 1.16 -16.05
CA ALA A 143 2.05 0.58 -17.39
C ALA A 143 3.32 -0.15 -17.87
N ASP A 144 4.52 0.38 -17.59
CA ASP A 144 5.78 -0.28 -17.96
C ASP A 144 6.01 -1.57 -17.17
N VAL A 145 5.55 -1.63 -15.91
CA VAL A 145 5.52 -2.86 -15.10
C VAL A 145 4.63 -3.90 -15.77
N THR A 146 3.42 -3.51 -16.19
CA THR A 146 2.46 -4.41 -16.85
C THR A 146 3.04 -4.98 -18.15
N GLU A 147 3.69 -4.14 -18.96
CA GLU A 147 4.38 -4.56 -20.19
C GLU A 147 5.56 -5.50 -19.91
N ALA A 148 6.25 -5.34 -18.77
CA ALA A 148 7.31 -6.23 -18.35
C ALA A 148 6.77 -7.61 -17.99
N PHE A 149 5.65 -7.68 -17.26
CA PHE A 149 4.94 -8.93 -16.99
C PHE A 149 4.59 -9.64 -18.29
N LEU A 150 3.95 -8.93 -19.23
CA LEU A 150 3.59 -9.48 -20.55
C LEU A 150 4.82 -10.00 -21.31
N THR A 151 5.92 -9.26 -21.30
CA THR A 151 7.15 -9.69 -21.99
C THR A 151 7.74 -10.97 -21.39
N VAL A 152 7.76 -11.09 -20.05
CA VAL A 152 8.25 -12.30 -19.39
C VAL A 152 7.31 -13.48 -19.63
N LEU A 153 6.00 -13.25 -19.64
CA LEU A 153 5.01 -14.30 -19.93
C LEU A 153 5.15 -14.84 -21.36
N GLU A 154 5.42 -13.96 -22.34
CA GLU A 154 5.56 -14.34 -23.74
C GLU A 154 6.93 -14.96 -24.06
N LYS A 155 8.02 -14.40 -23.50
CA LYS A 155 9.39 -14.67 -23.95
C LYS A 155 10.33 -15.16 -22.84
N GLY A 156 9.87 -15.18 -21.60
CA GLY A 156 10.65 -15.65 -20.46
C GLY A 156 10.84 -17.16 -20.49
N ALA A 157 11.99 -17.63 -20.00
CA ALA A 157 12.24 -19.04 -19.84
C ALA A 157 11.74 -19.53 -18.45
N PRO A 158 11.10 -20.70 -18.35
CA PRO A 158 10.72 -21.29 -17.07
C PRO A 158 11.93 -21.48 -16.14
N GLY A 159 11.74 -21.24 -14.84
CA GLY A 159 12.80 -21.32 -13.82
C GLY A 159 13.73 -20.11 -13.76
N GLU A 160 13.63 -19.17 -14.69
CA GLU A 160 14.47 -17.98 -14.71
C GLU A 160 13.85 -16.81 -13.91
N ILE A 161 14.73 -16.02 -13.29
CA ILE A 161 14.35 -14.81 -12.54
C ILE A 161 14.64 -13.56 -13.37
N TYR A 162 13.68 -12.65 -13.48
CA TYR A 162 13.82 -11.39 -14.21
C TYR A 162 13.60 -10.18 -13.29
N ASN A 163 14.57 -9.26 -13.29
CA ASN A 163 14.46 -7.98 -12.59
C ASN A 163 13.77 -6.94 -13.48
N MET A 164 12.79 -6.23 -12.93
CA MET A 164 12.12 -5.10 -13.56
C MET A 164 12.53 -3.80 -12.89
N GLY A 165 13.06 -2.85 -13.66
CA GLY A 165 13.50 -1.57 -13.11
C GLY A 165 14.18 -0.69 -14.15
N THR A 166 14.33 0.58 -13.80
CA THR A 166 15.09 1.57 -14.58
C THR A 166 16.50 1.73 -14.01
N LYS A 167 17.37 2.46 -14.71
CA LYS A 167 18.61 3.01 -14.12
C LYS A 167 18.38 4.41 -13.53
N PHE A 168 17.13 4.89 -13.55
CA PHE A 168 16.75 6.21 -13.09
C PHE A 168 16.47 6.18 -11.60
N GLU A 169 17.30 6.90 -10.86
CA GLU A 169 17.30 6.95 -9.41
C GLU A 169 17.00 8.37 -8.93
N LEU A 170 16.20 8.47 -7.87
CA LEU A 170 15.82 9.75 -7.30
C LEU A 170 15.72 9.63 -5.78
N SER A 171 16.24 10.61 -5.03
CA SER A 171 16.11 10.63 -3.58
C SER A 171 14.70 11.03 -3.15
N VAL A 172 14.29 10.67 -1.93
CA VAL A 172 13.00 11.09 -1.39
C VAL A 172 12.91 12.62 -1.28
N LEU A 173 14.03 13.29 -0.97
CA LEU A 173 14.10 14.75 -0.95
C LEU A 173 13.92 15.36 -2.35
N GLN A 174 14.60 14.83 -3.37
CA GLN A 174 14.44 15.26 -4.76
C GLN A 174 12.99 15.04 -5.22
N LEU A 175 12.39 13.92 -4.83
CA LEU A 175 11.02 13.57 -5.17
C LEU A 175 10.05 14.61 -4.59
N ALA A 176 10.22 14.94 -3.30
CA ALA A 176 9.39 15.92 -2.63
C ALA A 176 9.47 17.27 -3.34
N ARG A 177 10.68 17.75 -3.68
CA ARG A 177 10.90 19.02 -4.37
C ARG A 177 10.22 19.05 -5.74
N GLU A 178 10.39 18.00 -6.56
CA GLU A 178 9.73 17.93 -7.86
C GLU A 178 8.20 17.96 -7.75
N LEU A 179 7.63 17.23 -6.78
CA LEU A 179 6.18 17.24 -6.54
C LEU A 179 5.68 18.59 -6.02
N ILE A 180 6.44 19.26 -5.14
CA ILE A 180 6.12 20.60 -4.63
C ILE A 180 6.09 21.60 -5.77
N GLN A 181 7.14 21.67 -6.60
CA GLN A 181 7.21 22.56 -7.75
C GLN A 181 6.05 22.29 -8.72
N LEU A 182 5.76 21.00 -8.97
CA LEU A 182 4.71 20.57 -9.89
C LEU A 182 3.28 20.91 -9.41
N ILE A 183 3.00 20.78 -8.10
CA ILE A 183 1.65 20.95 -7.53
C ILE A 183 1.43 22.39 -7.05
N LYS A 184 2.40 22.98 -6.36
CA LYS A 184 2.32 24.35 -5.84
C LYS A 184 2.64 25.41 -6.89
N LYS A 185 3.11 25.00 -8.08
CA LYS A 185 3.52 25.89 -9.18
C LYS A 185 4.59 26.90 -8.73
N ILE A 186 5.48 26.42 -7.87
CA ILE A 186 6.61 27.17 -7.31
C ILE A 186 7.84 26.90 -8.18
N ALA A 187 8.63 27.93 -8.45
CA ALA A 187 9.83 27.83 -9.29
C ALA A 187 11.15 27.76 -8.50
N SER A 188 11.15 28.13 -7.22
CA SER A 188 12.35 28.24 -6.38
C SER A 188 12.45 27.10 -5.36
N ASP A 189 13.63 26.49 -5.24
CA ASP A 189 13.92 25.50 -4.19
C ASP A 189 13.78 26.08 -2.78
N SER A 190 14.11 27.37 -2.60
CA SER A 190 13.94 28.06 -1.32
C SER A 190 12.49 28.16 -0.90
N GLU A 191 11.57 28.29 -1.86
CA GLU A 191 10.13 28.29 -1.60
C GLU A 191 9.59 26.87 -1.43
N ALA A 192 10.25 25.84 -1.97
CA ALA A 192 9.85 24.46 -1.74
C ALA A 192 10.13 24.00 -0.30
N GLU A 193 11.16 24.54 0.35
CA GLU A 193 11.56 24.15 1.71
C GLU A 193 10.46 24.40 2.76
N GLN A 194 9.59 25.41 2.55
CA GLN A 194 8.44 25.67 3.44
C GLN A 194 7.41 24.52 3.45
N TRP A 195 7.43 23.67 2.42
CA TRP A 195 6.54 22.53 2.24
C TRP A 195 7.17 21.21 2.68
N LEU A 196 8.37 21.24 3.28
CA LEU A 196 9.05 20.08 3.84
C LEU A 196 8.94 20.09 5.36
N ASP A 197 8.82 18.90 5.95
CA ASP A 197 8.84 18.70 7.39
C ASP A 197 9.71 17.48 7.71
N TYR A 198 10.77 17.64 8.49
CA TYR A 198 11.74 16.57 8.74
C TYR A 198 11.36 15.83 10.02
N VAL A 199 11.13 14.53 9.89
CA VAL A 199 10.73 13.64 10.99
C VAL A 199 11.83 12.64 11.30
N ILE A 200 11.75 12.04 12.49
CA ILE A 200 12.69 11.00 12.94
C ILE A 200 12.78 9.90 11.88
N ASP A 201 14.01 9.49 11.58
CA ASP A 201 14.25 8.44 10.59
C ASP A 201 13.67 7.10 11.04
N ARG A 202 13.47 6.20 10.09
CA ARG A 202 13.06 4.84 10.40
C ARG A 202 14.20 4.13 11.15
N PRO A 203 13.89 3.25 12.13
CA PRO A 203 14.91 2.49 12.87
C PRO A 203 15.91 1.77 11.96
N TYR A 204 15.46 1.35 10.77
CA TYR A 204 16.29 0.82 9.69
C TYR A 204 15.81 1.41 8.36
N ASN A 205 16.63 2.22 7.71
CA ASN A 205 16.30 2.85 6.43
C ASN A 205 17.36 2.51 5.38
N ASP A 206 17.00 1.64 4.42
CA ASP A 206 17.90 1.31 3.33
C ASP A 206 18.18 2.53 2.46
N LEU A 207 19.47 2.86 2.34
CA LEU A 207 19.92 4.04 1.61
C LEU A 207 19.63 3.94 0.11
N ARG A 208 19.78 2.76 -0.50
CA ARG A 208 19.66 2.58 -1.95
C ARG A 208 19.41 1.12 -2.33
N TYR A 209 18.60 0.91 -3.37
CA TYR A 209 18.44 -0.38 -4.04
C TYR A 209 18.92 -0.28 -5.49
N PRO A 210 20.18 -0.64 -5.80
CA PRO A 210 20.67 -0.64 -7.18
C PRO A 210 19.98 -1.74 -7.98
N MET A 211 19.47 -1.40 -9.16
CA MET A 211 18.72 -2.32 -10.02
C MET A 211 19.44 -2.56 -11.35
N ASN A 212 19.52 -3.84 -11.75
CA ASN A 212 19.93 -4.24 -13.10
C ASN A 212 18.84 -5.11 -13.74
N SER A 213 18.23 -4.59 -14.81
CA SER A 213 17.17 -5.22 -15.60
C SER A 213 17.62 -5.68 -17.00
N GLU A 214 18.93 -5.78 -17.27
CA GLU A 214 19.47 -6.11 -18.61
C GLU A 214 19.01 -7.48 -19.12
N LYS A 215 18.79 -8.44 -18.21
CA LYS A 215 18.24 -9.76 -18.56
C LYS A 215 16.83 -9.67 -19.17
N LEU A 216 15.97 -8.85 -18.57
CA LEU A 216 14.63 -8.59 -19.11
C LEU A 216 14.69 -7.75 -20.39
N GLN A 217 15.64 -6.80 -20.47
CA GLN A 217 15.81 -5.99 -21.68
C GLN A 217 16.23 -6.82 -22.91
N ARG A 218 16.96 -7.92 -22.70
CA ARG A 218 17.27 -8.89 -23.76
C ARG A 218 16.05 -9.62 -24.32
N LEU A 219 14.92 -9.65 -23.58
CA LEU A 219 13.64 -10.17 -24.08
C LEU A 219 12.85 -9.13 -24.90
N GLY A 220 13.38 -7.92 -25.07
CA GLY A 220 12.76 -6.85 -25.84
C GLY A 220 11.92 -5.87 -25.00
N TRP A 221 11.86 -6.02 -23.68
CA TRP A 221 11.21 -5.04 -22.81
C TRP A 221 12.12 -3.84 -22.53
N ARG A 222 11.59 -2.62 -22.59
CA ARG A 222 12.24 -1.42 -22.05
C ARG A 222 11.18 -0.51 -21.43
N PRO A 223 11.50 0.23 -20.36
CA PRO A 223 10.61 1.27 -19.85
C PRO A 223 10.37 2.32 -20.94
N LYS A 224 9.10 2.63 -21.21
CA LYS A 224 8.67 3.55 -22.26
C LYS A 224 8.34 4.93 -21.69
N VAL A 225 7.87 4.99 -20.44
CA VAL A 225 7.41 6.24 -19.82
C VAL A 225 8.57 6.90 -19.07
N SER A 226 8.88 8.13 -19.47
CA SER A 226 9.90 8.93 -18.78
C SER A 226 9.41 9.41 -17.41
N TRP A 227 10.33 9.74 -16.48
CA TRP A 227 9.97 10.29 -15.17
C TRP A 227 9.04 11.50 -15.26
N LYS A 228 9.41 12.49 -16.08
CA LYS A 228 8.66 13.74 -16.27
C LYS A 228 7.24 13.50 -16.78
N GLU A 229 7.11 12.58 -17.73
CA GLU A 229 5.81 12.18 -18.26
C GLU A 229 4.99 11.43 -17.21
N GLY A 230 5.58 10.42 -16.57
CA GLY A 230 4.92 9.60 -15.57
C GLY A 230 4.41 10.41 -14.39
N ILE A 231 5.24 11.31 -13.84
CA ILE A 231 4.84 12.16 -12.71
C ILE A 231 3.81 13.22 -13.13
N GLY A 232 3.90 13.73 -14.35
CA GLY A 232 2.90 14.65 -14.92
C GLY A 232 1.52 14.01 -15.06
N ARG A 233 1.48 12.74 -15.51
CA ARG A 233 0.25 11.93 -15.54
C ARG A 233 -0.24 11.61 -14.12
N THR A 234 0.68 11.24 -13.22
CA THR A 234 0.37 10.91 -11.81
C THR A 234 -0.19 12.11 -11.04
N ARG A 235 0.20 13.35 -11.37
CA ARG A 235 -0.26 14.59 -10.68
C ARG A 235 -1.77 14.74 -10.64
N ASN A 236 -2.45 14.30 -11.70
CA ASN A 236 -3.92 14.39 -11.79
C ASN A 236 -4.62 13.38 -10.87
N PHE A 237 -3.86 12.60 -10.11
CA PHE A 237 -4.34 11.94 -8.92
C PHE A 237 -4.72 12.97 -7.87
N ALA A 238 -5.91 13.55 -8.03
CA ALA A 238 -6.69 13.95 -6.88
C ALA A 238 -6.98 12.66 -6.11
N GLY A 239 -6.56 12.57 -4.86
CA GLY A 239 -7.13 11.59 -3.94
C GLY A 239 -8.65 11.63 -4.15
N TYR A 240 -9.20 10.49 -4.53
CA TYR A 240 -10.56 10.30 -5.03
C TYR A 240 -11.58 11.31 -4.48
N ASN A 241 -12.25 12.03 -5.38
CA ASN A 241 -13.64 12.41 -5.15
C ASN A 241 -14.43 11.21 -5.68
N TYR A 242 -15.10 10.44 -4.80
CA TYR A 242 -15.97 9.33 -5.21
C TYR A 242 -17.20 9.89 -5.95
N GLY A 243 -17.00 10.30 -7.20
CA GLY A 243 -18.08 10.50 -8.15
C GLY A 243 -18.60 9.13 -8.60
N GLU A 244 -19.75 8.75 -8.07
CA GLU A 244 -20.69 7.70 -8.52
C GLU A 244 -20.18 6.30 -8.93
N CYS A 245 -18.90 5.94 -8.76
CA CYS A 245 -18.52 4.53 -8.82
C CYS A 245 -18.73 3.87 -7.45
N LYS A 246 -20.01 3.63 -7.13
CA LYS A 246 -20.43 2.62 -6.16
C LYS A 246 -20.28 1.26 -6.83
N CYS A 247 -19.78 0.25 -6.11
CA CYS A 247 -19.64 -1.16 -6.51
C CYS A 247 -18.73 -1.45 -7.72
N GLY A 248 -17.76 -2.37 -7.61
CA GLY A 248 -18.13 -3.77 -7.77
C GLY A 248 -18.86 -4.00 -9.10
N TRP A 249 -18.11 -4.21 -10.18
CA TRP A 249 -18.51 -4.86 -11.44
C TRP A 249 -20.03 -4.85 -11.77
N THR A 250 -20.70 -3.72 -11.96
CA THR A 250 -22.12 -3.77 -12.37
C THR A 250 -22.24 -3.91 -13.89
N GLY A 251 -22.84 -5.03 -14.29
CA GLY A 251 -23.16 -5.41 -15.66
C GLY A 251 -23.84 -6.80 -15.63
N PRO A 252 -24.47 -7.26 -16.73
CA PRO A 252 -25.22 -8.53 -16.78
C PRO A 252 -24.41 -9.78 -16.41
N ASN A 253 -23.09 -9.66 -16.19
CA ASN A 253 -22.19 -10.73 -15.78
C ASN A 253 -21.88 -10.76 -14.25
N CYS A 254 -22.40 -9.83 -13.43
CA CYS A 254 -22.06 -9.70 -12.01
C CYS A 254 -22.66 -10.78 -11.09
N GLU A 255 -23.76 -11.43 -11.49
CA GLU A 255 -24.42 -12.49 -10.71
C GLU A 255 -23.82 -13.89 -10.94
N GLN A 256 -22.78 -13.98 -11.77
CA GLN A 256 -22.14 -15.27 -12.06
C GLN A 256 -21.21 -15.66 -10.92
N ARG A 257 -21.48 -16.80 -10.25
CA ARG A 257 -20.52 -17.47 -9.36
C ARG A 257 -19.20 -17.63 -10.12
N LYS A 258 -18.14 -16.93 -9.69
CA LYS A 258 -16.81 -17.12 -10.26
C LYS A 258 -16.42 -18.59 -10.08
N PRO A 259 -16.13 -19.34 -11.16
CA PRO A 259 -15.68 -20.71 -11.03
C PRO A 259 -14.39 -20.78 -10.21
N PRO A 260 -14.08 -21.92 -9.57
CA PRO A 260 -12.81 -22.10 -8.88
C PRO A 260 -11.64 -21.79 -9.82
N VAL A 261 -10.67 -21.03 -9.32
CA VAL A 261 -9.48 -20.63 -10.09
C VAL A 261 -8.66 -21.87 -10.42
N VAL A 262 -8.84 -22.42 -11.62
CA VAL A 262 -7.98 -23.48 -12.16
C VAL A 262 -6.70 -22.84 -12.67
N ARG A 263 -5.57 -23.10 -12.01
CA ARG A 263 -4.27 -22.63 -12.46
C ARG A 263 -3.88 -23.39 -13.73
N LYS A 264 -3.80 -22.68 -14.86
CA LYS A 264 -3.34 -23.21 -16.14
C LYS A 264 -1.98 -22.59 -16.48
N ASN A 265 -1.13 -23.34 -17.17
CA ASN A 265 0.08 -22.80 -17.75
C ASN A 265 -0.29 -21.90 -18.94
N ILE A 266 0.37 -20.74 -19.13
CA ILE A 266 0.02 -19.81 -20.22
C ILE A 266 0.11 -20.47 -21.60
N HIS A 267 1.04 -21.42 -21.79
CA HIS A 267 1.20 -22.18 -23.02
C HIS A 267 0.12 -23.26 -23.23
N SER A 268 -0.70 -23.53 -22.22
CA SER A 268 -1.85 -24.46 -22.27
C SER A 268 -3.19 -23.75 -22.42
N LEU A 269 -3.20 -22.41 -22.53
CA LEU A 269 -4.43 -21.66 -22.75
C LEU A 269 -4.95 -21.87 -24.17
N THR A 270 -6.26 -22.01 -24.30
CA THR A 270 -6.91 -21.93 -25.62
C THR A 270 -6.79 -20.50 -26.17
N PRO A 271 -6.94 -20.28 -27.49
CA PRO A 271 -6.85 -18.94 -28.08
C PRO A 271 -7.80 -17.91 -27.42
N VAL A 272 -9.02 -18.34 -27.05
CA VAL A 272 -10.02 -17.49 -26.38
C VAL A 272 -9.60 -17.14 -24.95
N GLU A 273 -9.09 -18.12 -24.17
CA GLU A 273 -8.62 -17.85 -22.80
C GLU A 273 -7.37 -16.98 -22.78
N LEU A 274 -6.50 -17.12 -23.78
CA LEU A 274 -5.34 -16.25 -23.96
C LEU A 274 -5.77 -14.82 -24.27
N GLU A 275 -6.80 -14.65 -25.12
CA GLU A 275 -7.38 -13.34 -25.42
C GLU A 275 -8.00 -12.69 -24.18
N GLU A 276 -8.81 -13.43 -23.39
CA GLU A 276 -9.39 -12.92 -22.14
C GLU A 276 -8.33 -12.55 -21.09
N PHE A 277 -7.25 -13.34 -21.01
CA PHE A 277 -6.11 -13.07 -20.14
C PHE A 277 -5.36 -11.82 -20.57
N LEU A 278 -5.04 -11.68 -21.86
CA LEU A 278 -4.39 -10.49 -22.40
C LEU A 278 -5.28 -9.25 -22.25
N ASP A 279 -6.59 -9.38 -22.45
CA ASP A 279 -7.57 -8.31 -22.23
C ASP A 279 -7.66 -7.93 -20.74
N ALA A 280 -7.42 -8.85 -19.79
CA ALA A 280 -7.30 -8.49 -18.38
C ALA A 280 -6.05 -7.64 -18.08
N PHE A 281 -4.94 -7.88 -18.77
CA PHE A 281 -3.73 -7.06 -18.68
C PHE A 281 -3.88 -5.73 -19.41
N ASP A 282 -4.56 -5.70 -20.55
CA ASP A 282 -4.88 -4.46 -21.25
C ASP A 282 -5.86 -3.62 -20.43
N ARG A 283 -6.86 -4.24 -19.80
CA ARG A 283 -7.67 -3.61 -18.76
C ARG A 283 -6.81 -3.16 -17.59
N ALA A 284 -5.83 -3.90 -17.08
CA ALA A 284 -4.96 -3.39 -16.01
C ALA A 284 -4.14 -2.16 -16.45
N LYS A 285 -3.72 -2.13 -17.72
CA LYS A 285 -3.03 -1.01 -18.36
C LYS A 285 -3.95 0.20 -18.63
N ASN A 286 -5.26 -0.01 -18.71
CA ASN A 286 -6.25 1.02 -19.05
C ASN A 286 -7.30 1.29 -17.94
N THR A 287 -7.31 0.50 -16.86
CA THR A 287 -8.13 0.72 -15.64
C THR A 287 -7.71 2.03 -15.04
N THR A 288 -8.60 2.78 -14.39
CA THR A 288 -8.44 4.15 -13.83
C THR A 288 -7.22 4.43 -12.92
N HIS A 289 -6.32 3.45 -12.75
CA HIS A 289 -5.07 3.59 -12.02
C HIS A 289 -3.79 3.19 -12.78
N PRO A 290 -3.65 3.31 -14.11
CA PRO A 290 -2.41 2.91 -14.78
C PRO A 290 -1.38 4.05 -14.71
N ASP A 291 -1.80 5.20 -14.18
CA ASP A 291 -1.16 6.47 -14.38
C ASP A 291 -0.17 6.82 -13.27
N PHE A 292 0.21 5.83 -12.46
CA PHE A 292 1.04 6.02 -11.28
C PHE A 292 2.48 5.61 -11.51
N VAL A 293 3.39 6.48 -11.07
CA VAL A 293 4.77 6.09 -10.86
C VAL A 293 4.87 5.26 -9.58
N VAL A 294 5.46 4.07 -9.69
CA VAL A 294 5.66 3.14 -8.59
C VAL A 294 7.10 3.27 -8.07
N ALA A 295 7.24 3.47 -6.76
CA ALA A 295 8.53 3.33 -6.09
C ALA A 295 8.77 1.83 -5.80
N THR A 296 9.82 1.25 -6.35
CA THR A 296 10.19 -0.14 -6.07
C THR A 296 10.86 -0.21 -4.69
N GLN A 297 10.06 -0.22 -3.61
CA GLN A 297 10.57 -0.43 -2.25
C GLN A 297 10.85 -1.91 -1.94
N GLN A 298 10.34 -2.82 -2.77
CA GLN A 298 10.69 -4.24 -2.77
C GLN A 298 10.95 -4.62 -4.22
N CYS A 299 12.07 -5.28 -4.49
CA CYS A 299 12.44 -5.77 -5.82
C CYS A 299 11.24 -6.47 -6.47
N CYS A 300 10.75 -5.96 -7.60
CA CYS A 300 9.81 -6.72 -8.41
C CYS A 300 10.60 -7.82 -9.13
N LEU A 301 10.83 -8.91 -8.40
CA LEU A 301 11.38 -10.17 -8.90
C LEU A 301 10.25 -10.93 -9.58
N LEU A 302 10.38 -11.16 -10.87
CA LEU A 302 9.51 -12.05 -11.62
C LEU A 302 10.12 -13.45 -11.60
N ILE A 303 9.46 -14.39 -10.93
CA ILE A 303 9.79 -15.81 -10.97
C ILE A 303 8.79 -16.48 -11.91
N MET A 304 9.26 -16.94 -13.06
CA MET A 304 8.48 -17.83 -13.94
C MET A 304 8.59 -19.25 -13.38
N LEU A 305 7.52 -19.73 -12.73
CA LEU A 305 7.38 -21.14 -12.32
C LEU A 305 6.76 -21.96 -13.45
#